data_AF-A0A924EMZ0-F1
#
_entry.id   AF-A0A924EMZ0-F1
#
_cell.length_a   1.000
_cell.length_b   1.000
_cell.length_c   1.000
_cell.angle_alpha   90.00
_cell.angle_beta   90.00
_cell.angle_gamma   90.00
#
_symmetry.space_group_name_H-M   'P 1'
#
loop_
_entity.id
_entity.type
_entity.pdbx_description
1 polymer ?
#
loop_
_entity_poly.entity_id
_entity_poly.type
_entity_poly.pdbx_seq_one_letter_code
_entity_poly.pdbx_strand_id
1 'polypeptide(L)'
;MLENIMALLEEVNKFSSTNKDEIEKFRLKFNGKKGILNDLFEEFKKVPNEHKKEAGQKVNALKQGFQQKLDELKNATKTETIFEKED
;
A
#
# COMPACT_ATOMS: atom_id res chain seq x y z
N MET A 1 7.90 -9.36 -10.26
CA MET A 1 8.07 -8.09 -9.53
C MET A 1 7.25 -6.90 -10.04
N LEU A 2 7.55 -6.30 -11.21
CA LEU A 2 6.90 -5.03 -11.63
C LEU A 2 5.37 -5.16 -11.76
N GLU A 3 4.89 -6.24 -12.39
CA GLU A 3 3.46 -6.55 -12.49
C GLU A 3 2.83 -6.81 -11.12
N ASN A 4 3.53 -7.53 -10.23
CA ASN A 4 3.07 -7.75 -8.85
C ASN A 4 2.88 -6.42 -8.12
N ILE A 5 3.81 -5.46 -8.26
CA ILE A 5 3.67 -4.15 -7.63
C ILE A 5 2.44 -3.42 -8.15
N MET A 6 2.18 -3.44 -9.47
CA MET A 6 1.00 -2.79 -10.03
C MET A 6 -0.29 -3.44 -9.55
N ALA A 7 -0.36 -4.77 -9.52
CA ALA A 7 -1.50 -5.50 -8.97
C ALA A 7 -1.73 -5.17 -7.48
N LEU A 8 -0.66 -5.10 -6.68
CA LEU A 8 -0.74 -4.72 -5.28
C LEU A 8 -1.17 -3.27 -5.08
N LEU A 9 -0.73 -2.36 -5.94
CA LEU A 9 -1.11 -0.95 -5.89
C LEU A 9 -2.59 -0.79 -6.23
N GLU A 10 -3.09 -1.57 -7.19
CA GLU A 10 -4.52 -1.64 -7.50
C GLU A 10 -5.31 -2.28 -6.35
N GLU A 11 -4.83 -3.36 -5.74
CA GLU A 11 -5.44 -3.98 -4.56
C GLU A 11 -5.53 -2.98 -3.40
N VAL A 12 -4.47 -2.20 -3.16
CA VAL A 12 -4.46 -1.10 -2.19
C VAL A 12 -5.49 -0.04 -2.53
N ASN A 13 -5.55 0.40 -3.78
CA ASN A 13 -6.47 1.47 -4.19
C ASN A 13 -7.94 1.04 -4.07
N LYS A 14 -8.24 -0.22 -4.45
CA LYS A 14 -9.55 -0.84 -4.33
C LYS A 14 -9.91 -1.22 -2.89
N PHE A 15 -8.92 -1.45 -2.03
CA PHE A 15 -9.16 -1.76 -0.63
C PHE A 15 -9.75 -0.54 0.08
N SER A 16 -11.00 -0.69 0.50
CA SER A 16 -11.70 0.28 1.34
C SER A 16 -12.47 -0.46 2.41
N SER A 17 -12.24 -0.08 3.66
CA SER A 17 -12.92 -0.68 4.80
C SER A 17 -13.13 0.37 5.88
N THR A 18 -14.29 0.30 6.54
CA THR A 18 -14.64 1.13 7.70
C THR A 18 -14.42 0.39 9.02
N ASN A 19 -13.86 -0.82 8.97
CA ASN A 19 -13.56 -1.58 10.18
C ASN A 19 -12.09 -1.43 10.55
N LYS A 20 -11.82 -0.90 11.75
CA LYS A 20 -10.46 -0.74 12.28
C LYS A 20 -9.68 -2.05 12.32
N ASP A 21 -10.35 -3.18 12.56
CA ASP A 21 -9.72 -4.50 12.59
C ASP A 21 -9.22 -4.93 11.20
N GLU A 22 -10.03 -4.70 10.16
CA GLU A 22 -9.67 -4.99 8.77
C GLU A 22 -8.55 -4.06 8.28
N ILE A 23 -8.59 -2.78 8.67
CA ILE A 23 -7.52 -1.81 8.37
C ILE A 23 -6.19 -2.24 9.01
N GLU A 24 -6.20 -2.70 10.27
CA GLU A 24 -4.99 -3.18 10.96
C GLU A 24 -4.49 -4.51 10.39
N LYS A 25 -5.38 -5.44 10.01
CA LYS A 25 -5.01 -6.66 9.26
C LYS A 25 -4.36 -6.33 7.93
N PHE A 26 -4.94 -5.41 7.17
CA PHE A 26 -4.38 -4.94 5.91
C PHE A 26 -3.00 -4.31 6.13
N ARG A 27 -2.86 -3.51 7.19
CA ARG A 27 -1.57 -2.96 7.60
C ARG A 27 -0.53 -4.03 7.88
N LEU A 28 -0.89 -5.05 8.66
CA LEU A 28 -0.01 -6.18 8.97
C LEU A 28 0.33 -7.01 7.73
N LYS A 29 -0.61 -7.20 6.81
CA LYS A 29 -0.39 -7.96 5.56
C LYS A 29 0.65 -7.29 4.67
N PHE A 30 0.64 -5.96 4.59
CA PHE A 30 1.58 -5.22 3.74
C PHE A 30 2.89 -4.83 4.44
N ASN A 31 2.82 -4.29 5.66
CA ASN A 31 3.97 -3.75 6.40
C ASN A 31 4.35 -4.59 7.64
N GLY A 32 3.84 -5.82 7.76
CA GLY A 32 4.24 -6.75 8.82
C GLY A 32 5.61 -7.37 8.58
N LYS A 33 6.12 -8.10 9.57
CA LYS A 33 7.40 -8.84 9.50
C LYS A 33 7.46 -9.87 8.36
N LYS A 34 6.31 -10.41 7.95
CA LYS A 34 6.14 -11.29 6.77
C LYS A 34 5.30 -10.61 5.70
N GLY A 35 5.35 -9.28 5.66
CA GLY A 35 4.49 -8.48 4.80
C GLY A 35 4.98 -8.46 3.37
N ILE A 36 4.06 -8.13 2.47
CA ILE A 36 4.31 -8.06 1.03
C ILE A 36 5.43 -7.07 0.69
N LEU A 37 5.58 -5.98 1.45
CA LEU A 37 6.69 -5.03 1.27
C LEU A 37 8.05 -5.70 1.52
N ASN A 38 8.16 -6.57 2.53
CA ASN A 38 9.42 -7.25 2.82
C ASN A 38 9.80 -8.19 1.68
N ASP A 39 8.82 -8.93 1.15
CA ASP A 39 9.00 -9.82 0.00
C ASP A 39 9.42 -9.02 -1.26
N LEU A 40 8.78 -7.87 -1.49
CA LEU A 40 9.16 -6.94 -2.55
C LEU A 40 10.58 -6.40 -2.41
N PHE A 41 11.05 -6.13 -1.19
CA PHE A 41 12.44 -5.72 -0.95
C PHE A 41 13.44 -6.85 -1.20
N GLU A 42 13.08 -8.10 -0.94
CA GLU A 42 13.91 -9.26 -1.28
C GLU A 42 13.93 -9.51 -2.79
N GLU A 43 12.77 -9.40 -3.44
CA GLU A 43 12.66 -9.51 -4.89
C GLU A 43 13.40 -8.36 -5.58
N PHE A 44 13.38 -7.15 -5.01
CA PHE A 44 14.16 -5.99 -5.48
C PHE A 44 15.66 -6.27 -5.55
N LYS A 45 16.21 -7.00 -4.56
CA LYS A 45 17.64 -7.38 -4.56
C LYS A 45 17.98 -8.35 -5.69
N LYS A 46 17.01 -9.14 -6.14
CA LYS A 46 17.13 -10.07 -7.27
C LYS A 46 16.91 -9.40 -8.63
N VAL A 47 16.36 -8.19 -8.68
CA VAL A 47 16.12 -7.46 -9.92
C VAL A 47 17.43 -7.01 -10.57
N PRO A 48 17.63 -7.25 -11.88
CA PRO A 48 18.81 -6.80 -12.60
C PRO A 48 18.87 -5.26 -12.69
N ASN A 49 20.08 -4.71 -12.83
CA ASN A 49 20.32 -3.27 -12.73
C ASN A 49 19.46 -2.40 -13.66
N GLU A 50 19.09 -2.96 -14.82
CA GLU A 50 18.22 -2.33 -15.82
C GLU A 50 16.81 -2.03 -15.28
N HIS A 51 16.25 -2.96 -14.51
CA HIS A 51 14.91 -2.83 -13.92
C HIS A 51 14.93 -2.29 -12.49
N LYS A 52 16.10 -2.19 -11.83
CA LYS A 52 16.19 -1.64 -10.45
C LYS A 52 15.68 -0.21 -10.35
N LYS A 53 15.92 0.62 -11.36
CA LYS A 53 15.46 2.01 -11.35
C LYS A 53 13.93 2.07 -11.32
N GLU A 54 13.29 1.31 -12.20
CA GLU A 54 11.84 1.26 -12.33
C GLU A 54 11.18 0.54 -11.15
N ALA A 55 11.72 -0.61 -10.74
CA ALA A 55 11.25 -1.35 -9.57
C ALA A 55 11.39 -0.52 -8.29
N GLY A 56 12.46 0.25 -8.13
CA GLY A 56 12.67 1.11 -6.97
C GLY A 56 11.66 2.26 -6.90
N GLN A 57 11.33 2.86 -8.05
CA GLN A 57 10.25 3.85 -8.13
C GLN A 57 8.89 3.24 -7.83
N LYS A 58 8.59 2.05 -8.37
CA LYS A 58 7.31 1.36 -8.16
C LYS A 58 7.14 0.90 -6.71
N VAL A 59 8.18 0.35 -6.07
CA VAL A 59 8.14 -0.04 -4.65
C VAL A 59 7.89 1.18 -3.77
N ASN A 60 8.56 2.31 -4.03
CA ASN A 60 8.29 3.54 -3.30
C ASN A 60 6.87 4.07 -3.55
N ALA A 61 6.37 4.02 -4.79
CA ALA A 61 5.02 4.42 -5.13
C ALA A 61 3.97 3.56 -4.42
N LEU A 62 4.17 2.23 -4.39
CA LEU A 62 3.31 1.31 -3.64
C LEU A 62 3.33 1.65 -2.16
N LYS A 63 4.52 1.85 -1.58
CA LYS A 63 4.67 2.18 -0.15
C LYS A 63 3.95 3.48 0.19
N GLN A 64 4.11 4.54 -0.63
CA GLN A 64 3.40 5.81 -0.43
C GLN A 64 1.89 5.67 -0.62
N GLY A 65 1.44 5.04 -1.71
CA GLY A 65 0.01 4.86 -1.99
C GLY A 65 -0.68 4.02 -0.91
N PHE A 66 -0.02 2.98 -0.43
CA PHE A 66 -0.47 2.19 0.71
C PHE A 66 -0.56 3.01 1.99
N GLN A 67 0.48 3.80 2.31
CA GLN A 67 0.48 4.64 3.51
C GLN A 67 -0.64 5.68 3.45
N GLN A 68 -0.82 6.34 2.30
CA GLN A 68 -1.91 7.28 2.07
C GLN A 68 -3.26 6.61 2.22
N LYS A 69 -3.48 5.45 1.59
CA LYS A 69 -4.77 4.75 1.70
C LYS A 69 -5.06 4.34 3.13
N LEU A 70 -4.07 3.85 3.87
CA LEU A 70 -4.22 3.50 5.28
C LEU A 70 -4.59 4.71 6.13
N ASP A 71 -3.95 5.85 5.87
CA ASP A 71 -4.25 7.10 6.56
C ASP A 71 -5.67 7.58 6.24
N GLU A 72 -6.05 7.54 4.96
CA GLU A 72 -7.39 7.86 4.46
C GLU A 72 -8.46 6.97 5.10
N LEU A 73 -8.22 5.67 5.21
CA LEU A 73 -9.14 4.72 5.86
C LEU A 73 -9.19 4.90 7.39
N LYS A 74 -8.05 5.19 8.02
CA LYS A 74 -8.00 5.52 9.46
C LYS A 74 -8.71 6.82 9.77
N ASN A 75 -8.61 7.81 8.88
CA ASN A 75 -9.30 9.07 9.00
C ASN A 75 -10.80 8.90 8.72
N ALA A 76 -11.19 8.16 7.68
CA ALA A 76 -12.58 7.85 7.37
C ALA A 76 -13.29 7.11 8.53
N THR A 77 -12.60 6.18 9.20
CA THR A 77 -13.12 5.51 10.41
C THR A 77 -13.16 6.37 11.66
N LYS A 78 -12.52 7.54 11.65
CA LYS A 78 -12.59 8.55 12.71
C LYS A 78 -13.61 9.65 12.38
N THR A 79 -13.93 9.83 11.11
CA THR A 79 -14.84 10.85 10.58
C THR A 79 -16.19 10.25 10.20
N GLU A 80 -16.88 9.67 11.18
CA GLU A 80 -18.35 9.56 11.14
C GLU A 80 -19.01 10.84 11.69
N THR A 81 -18.25 11.94 11.73
CA THR A 81 -18.74 13.28 12.05
C THR A 81 -17.90 14.29 11.27
N ILE A 82 -18.59 15.15 10.51
CA ILE A 82 -18.11 16.28 9.69
C ILE A 82 -17.76 15.97 8.21
N PHE A 83 -18.85 16.04 7.41
CA PHE A 83 -19.09 16.56 6.07
C PHE A 83 -17.98 17.18 5.17
N GLU A 84 -18.31 17.03 3.88
CA GLU A 84 -18.15 17.96 2.73
C GLU A 84 -16.91 17.88 1.82
N LYS A 85 -17.22 18.00 0.53
CA LYS A 85 -16.38 18.08 -0.66
C LYS A 85 -15.37 19.24 -0.57
N GLU A 86 -14.30 19.18 -1.34
CA GLU A 86 -14.08 20.16 -2.42
C GLU A 86 -12.93 19.77 -3.35
N ASP A 87 -13.12 20.21 -4.59
CA ASP A 87 -12.25 20.19 -5.77
C ASP A 87 -10.88 20.88 -5.57
#